data_AF-A0AAX3PIT4-F1
#
_entry.id   AF-A0AAX3PIT4-F1
#
_cell.length_a   1.000
_cell.length_b   1.000
_cell.length_c   1.000
_cell.angle_alpha   90.00
_cell.angle_beta   90.00
_cell.angle_gamma   90.00
#
_symmetry.space_group_name_H-M   'P 1'
#
loop_
_entity.id
_entity.type
_entity.pdbx_description
1 polymer ?
#
loop_
_entity_poly.entity_id
_entity_poly.type
_entity_poly.pdbx_seq_one_letter_code
_entity_poly.pdbx_strand_id
1 'polypeptide(L)'
;MDITQQYFENEINRNRAWRRKVNYLHRGRDCRHTSSLWKPEKDWKLLWNRSLKRSRSKQLRIEYPRISSAKRRKQAQYDFWKTAD
;
A
#
# COMPACT_ATOMS: atom_id res chain seq x y z
N MET A 1 -23.13 -0.59 -14.30
CA MET A 1 -21.93 -0.96 -13.53
C MET A 1 -22.27 -2.22 -12.78
N ASP A 2 -21.53 -3.31 -13.00
CA ASP A 2 -21.77 -4.55 -12.28
C ASP A 2 -21.45 -4.36 -10.81
N ILE A 3 -22.28 -4.93 -9.94
CA ILE A 3 -22.14 -4.87 -8.49
C ILE A 3 -20.73 -5.31 -8.05
N THR A 4 -20.17 -6.31 -8.74
CA THR A 4 -18.81 -6.83 -8.53
C THR A 4 -17.71 -5.81 -8.86
N GLN A 5 -17.86 -5.06 -9.94
CA GLN A 5 -16.92 -3.99 -10.31
C GLN A 5 -16.96 -2.86 -9.29
N GLN A 6 -18.17 -2.49 -8.85
CA GLN A 6 -18.33 -1.43 -7.85
C GLN A 6 -17.78 -1.83 -6.46
N TYR A 7 -17.91 -3.10 -6.06
CA TYR A 7 -17.24 -3.59 -4.84
C TYR A 7 -15.71 -3.56 -4.96
N PHE A 8 -15.18 -3.96 -6.12
CA PHE A 8 -13.75 -3.96 -6.37
C PHE A 8 -13.15 -2.54 -6.34
N GLU A 9 -13.82 -1.58 -6.96
CA GLU A 9 -13.43 -0.16 -6.92
C GLU A 9 -13.49 0.41 -5.50
N ASN A 10 -14.53 0.09 -4.73
CA ASN A 10 -14.64 0.51 -3.33
C ASN A 10 -13.53 -0.07 -2.45
N GLU A 11 -13.08 -1.30 -2.72
CA GLU A 11 -11.99 -1.94 -1.99
C GLU A 11 -10.62 -1.35 -2.34
N ILE A 12 -10.41 -0.97 -3.60
CA ILE A 12 -9.23 -0.19 -4.03
C ILE A 12 -9.19 1.17 -3.33
N ASN A 13 -10.34 1.83 -3.19
CA ASN A 13 -10.46 3.16 -2.59
C ASN A 13 -10.34 3.15 -1.06
N ARG A 14 -10.75 2.08 -0.36
CA ARG A 14 -10.66 1.95 1.11
C ARG A 14 -9.40 1.23 1.61
N ASN A 15 -8.27 1.48 0.95
CA ASN A 15 -6.98 0.90 1.32
C ASN A 15 -6.43 1.44 2.68
N ARG A 16 -5.29 0.93 3.16
CA ARG A 16 -4.64 1.37 4.42
C ARG A 16 -4.25 2.84 4.39
N ALA A 17 -3.90 3.39 3.22
CA ALA A 17 -3.61 4.82 3.10
C ALA A 17 -4.87 5.65 3.40
N TRP A 18 -6.01 5.26 2.82
CA TRP A 18 -7.31 5.86 3.12
C TRP A 18 -7.69 5.72 4.60
N ARG A 19 -7.58 4.52 5.19
CA ARG A 19 -7.87 4.32 6.65
C ARG A 19 -6.99 5.21 7.54
N ARG A 20 -5.71 5.35 7.21
CA ARG A 20 -4.81 6.25 7.95
C ARG A 20 -5.14 7.72 7.72
N LYS A 21 -5.64 8.09 6.54
CA LYS A 21 -6.11 9.44 6.24
C LYS A 21 -7.37 9.78 7.02
N VAL A 22 -8.34 8.88 7.06
CA VAL A 22 -9.53 9.05 7.88
C VAL A 22 -9.15 9.18 9.35
N ASN A 23 -8.29 8.30 9.86
CA ASN A 23 -7.79 8.45 11.24
C ASN A 23 -6.97 9.74 11.43
N TYR A 24 -6.27 10.22 10.39
CA TYR A 24 -5.57 11.50 10.40
C TYR A 24 -6.55 12.68 10.55
N LEU A 25 -7.63 12.69 9.78
CA LEU A 25 -8.59 13.79 9.78
C LEU A 25 -9.34 13.89 11.11
N HIS A 26 -9.58 12.76 11.78
CA HIS A 26 -10.39 12.69 12.99
C HIS A 26 -9.60 12.66 14.32
N ARG A 27 -8.28 12.87 14.35
CA ARG A 27 -7.44 12.68 15.56
C ARG A 27 -7.09 13.95 16.37
N GLY A 28 -7.74 15.08 16.13
CA GLY A 28 -7.52 16.33 16.88
C GLY A 28 -6.26 17.13 16.49
N ARG A 29 -6.08 18.32 17.10
CA ARG A 29 -5.11 19.37 16.66
C ARG A 29 -3.61 19.06 16.87
N ASP A 30 -3.23 18.14 17.76
CA ASP A 30 -1.85 18.03 18.27
C ASP A 30 -0.92 17.01 17.56
N CYS A 31 -1.22 16.63 16.32
CA CYS A 31 -0.43 15.60 15.64
C CYS A 31 0.65 16.17 14.72
N ARG A 32 1.89 16.24 15.24
CA ARG A 32 3.10 16.49 14.43
C ARG A 32 3.24 15.45 13.31
N HIS A 33 3.62 15.90 12.11
CA HIS A 33 3.91 15.02 10.98
C HIS A 33 5.26 14.30 11.20
N THR A 34 5.22 13.02 11.52
CA THR A 34 6.42 12.16 11.43
C THR A 34 6.40 11.33 10.16
N SER A 35 7.58 11.11 9.57
CA SER A 35 7.76 10.22 8.40
C SER A 35 7.28 8.77 8.64
N SER A 36 7.04 8.40 9.91
CA SER A 36 6.45 7.13 10.35
C SER A 36 4.95 6.98 10.05
N LEU A 37 4.26 8.06 9.65
CA LEU A 37 2.86 8.01 9.20
C LEU A 37 2.70 7.22 7.89
N TRP A 38 3.70 7.28 7.02
CA TRP A 38 3.67 6.73 5.67
C TRP A 38 4.16 5.29 5.65
N LYS A 39 3.37 4.38 6.24
CA LYS A 39 3.62 2.93 6.14
C LYS A 39 2.92 2.38 4.89
N PRO A 40 3.65 1.71 3.97
CA PRO A 40 3.03 1.10 2.80
C PRO A 40 1.99 0.04 3.19
N GLU A 41 1.08 -0.24 2.28
CA GLU A 41 0.11 -1.33 2.41
C GLU A 41 0.85 -2.63 2.72
N LYS A 42 0.27 -3.43 3.61
CA LYS A 42 0.80 -4.76 3.87
C LYS A 42 0.44 -5.62 2.66
N ASP A 43 1.37 -5.78 1.74
CA ASP A 43 1.14 -6.66 0.60
C ASP A 43 1.19 -8.11 1.11
N TRP A 44 0.01 -8.68 1.37
CA TRP A 44 -0.14 -10.04 1.90
C TRP A 44 0.46 -11.07 0.95
N LYS A 45 0.54 -10.77 -0.34
CA LYS A 45 1.26 -11.61 -1.30
C LYS A 45 2.72 -11.71 -0.90
N LEU A 46 3.34 -10.65 -0.37
CA LEU A 46 4.74 -10.61 0.08
C LEU A 46 4.98 -11.22 1.47
N LEU A 47 3.95 -11.73 2.16
CA LEU A 47 4.12 -12.49 3.41
C LEU A 47 4.71 -13.88 3.17
N TRP A 48 4.58 -14.43 1.97
CA TRP A 48 5.43 -15.55 1.59
C TRP A 48 6.87 -15.10 1.60
N ASN A 49 7.69 -15.83 2.36
CA ASN A 49 9.11 -15.57 2.54
C ASN A 49 9.74 -15.17 1.20
N ARG A 50 10.35 -13.98 1.17
CA ARG A 50 10.99 -13.41 -0.03
C ARG A 50 11.94 -14.40 -0.73
N SER A 51 12.52 -15.33 0.03
CA SER A 51 13.32 -16.45 -0.47
C SER A 51 12.55 -17.34 -1.46
N LEU A 52 11.33 -17.76 -1.12
CA LEU A 52 10.48 -18.61 -1.97
C LEU A 52 10.12 -17.91 -3.28
N LYS A 53 9.77 -16.62 -3.21
CA LYS A 53 9.46 -15.84 -4.42
C LYS A 53 10.66 -15.65 -5.33
N ARG A 54 11.83 -15.38 -4.76
CA ARG A 54 13.09 -15.34 -5.51
C ARG A 54 13.37 -16.68 -6.18
N SER A 55 13.14 -17.79 -5.48
CA SER A 55 13.29 -19.14 -6.04
C SER A 55 12.34 -19.35 -7.23
N ARG A 56 11.06 -18.97 -7.08
CA ARG A 56 10.08 -19.08 -8.15
C ARG A 56 10.40 -18.20 -9.36
N SER A 57 10.84 -16.96 -9.15
CA SER A 57 11.28 -16.08 -10.23
C SER A 57 12.48 -16.65 -10.99
N LYS A 58 13.43 -17.27 -10.29
CA LYS A 58 14.54 -18.00 -10.92
C LYS A 58 14.04 -19.16 -11.79
N GLN A 59 13.11 -19.97 -11.28
CA GLN A 59 12.51 -21.08 -12.05
C GLN A 59 11.84 -20.59 -13.34
N LEU A 60 11.13 -19.46 -13.25
CA LEU A 60 10.43 -18.84 -14.38
C LEU A 60 11.36 -17.99 -15.27
N ARG A 61 12.66 -17.91 -14.98
CA ARG A 61 13.64 -17.07 -15.69
C ARG A 61 13.24 -15.59 -15.80
N ILE A 62 12.54 -15.07 -14.80
CA ILE A 62 12.17 -13.66 -14.68
C ILE A 62 12.90 -13.01 -13.51
N GLU A 63 13.17 -11.70 -13.59
CA GLU A 63 13.74 -11.00 -12.43
C GLU A 63 12.66 -10.74 -11.36
N TYR A 64 12.99 -11.07 -10.11
CA TYR A 64 12.13 -10.72 -8.99
C TYR A 64 12.19 -9.20 -8.73
N PRO A 65 11.05 -8.48 -8.65
CA PRO A 65 11.04 -7.03 -8.49
C PRO A 65 11.76 -6.58 -7.23
N ARG A 66 12.77 -5.71 -7.41
CA ARG A 66 13.57 -5.12 -6.34
C ARG A 66 13.04 -3.73 -5.98
N ILE A 67 11.89 -3.68 -5.32
CA ILE A 67 11.33 -2.41 -4.86
C ILE A 67 11.96 -2.04 -3.52
N SER A 68 12.72 -0.95 -3.49
CA SER A 68 13.32 -0.44 -2.25
C SER A 68 12.25 -0.04 -1.24
N SER A 69 12.59 -0.11 0.05
CA SER A 69 11.73 0.39 1.12
C SER A 69 11.41 1.88 0.94
N ALA A 70 12.36 2.67 0.45
CA ALA A 70 12.19 4.08 0.13
C ALA A 70 11.16 4.31 -0.99
N LYS A 71 11.22 3.54 -2.08
CA LYS A 71 10.25 3.63 -3.18
C LYS A 71 8.84 3.29 -2.69
N ARG A 72 8.69 2.23 -1.89
CA ARG A 72 7.40 1.86 -1.25
C ARG A 72 6.86 2.96 -0.35
N ARG A 73 7.73 3.63 0.42
CA ARG A 73 7.33 4.75 1.29
C ARG A 73 6.84 5.95 0.47
N LYS A 74 7.56 6.32 -0.59
CA LYS A 74 7.18 7.42 -1.49
C LYS A 74 5.84 7.15 -2.17
N GLN A 75 5.62 5.91 -2.61
CA GLN A 75 4.33 5.49 -3.16
C GLN A 75 3.21 5.61 -2.11
N ALA A 76 3.42 5.10 -0.90
CA ALA A 76 2.42 5.18 0.17
C ALA A 76 2.06 6.63 0.55
N GLN A 77 3.03 7.54 0.50
CA GLN A 77 2.78 8.97 0.67
C GLN A 77 1.94 9.53 -0.48
N TYR A 78 2.30 9.22 -1.72
CA TYR A 78 1.53 9.63 -2.90
C TYR A 78 0.09 9.13 -2.82
N ASP A 79 -0.12 7.84 -2.54
CA ASP A 79 -1.44 7.21 -2.46
C ASP A 79 -2.31 7.90 -1.40
N PHE A 80 -1.74 8.22 -0.23
CA PHE A 80 -2.47 8.93 0.83
C PHE A 80 -3.03 10.28 0.37
N TRP A 81 -2.26 11.05 -0.39
CA TRP A 81 -2.69 12.34 -0.91
C TRP A 81 -3.59 12.22 -2.14
N LYS A 82 -3.44 11.14 -2.94
CA LYS A 82 -4.20 10.92 -4.16
C LYS A 82 -5.57 10.28 -3.98
N THR A 83 -5.80 9.48 -2.93
CA THR A 83 -7.14 8.91 -2.64
C THR A 83 -8.10 9.96 -2.07
N ALA A 84 -8.04 11.19 -2.56
CA ALA A 84 -8.75 12.35 -2.00
C ALA A 84 -10.01 12.74 -2.76
N ASP A 85 -10.24 12.19 -3.95
CA ASP A 85 -11.41 12.47 -4.78
C ASP A 85 -12.12 11.17 -5.15
#